data_AF-A0A7C8B216-F1
#
_entry.id   AF-A0A7C8B216-F1
#
_cell.length_a   1.000
_cell.length_b   1.000
_cell.length_c   1.000
_cell.angle_alpha   90.00
_cell.angle_beta   90.00
_cell.angle_gamma   90.00
#
_symmetry.space_group_name_H-M   'P 1'
#
loop_
_entity.id
_entity.type
_entity.pdbx_description
1 polymer ?
#
loop_
_entity_poly.entity_id
_entity_poly.type
_entity_poly.pdbx_seq_one_letter_code
_entity_poly.pdbx_strand_id
1 'polypeptide(L)'
;MLERINLVPRETATGNVWLAVYVSVAVVFVLSCFSVYLIRQSTVRKIGEIETKMNALSQYKLSAVNIQKNVHDLAEVVRQKKAILNTLSSEAERVKGVGSKKYVYSMALRSIAMELPGSVRCNDISFVKGDGSIAGEAMSYEELPGFVDKLKRHDIFERVSLIEIDRGMARKSSGSYSFKIEFSLKQKTTSWPGEDNG
;
A
#
# COMPACT_ATOMS: atom_id res chain seq x y z
N MET A 1 14.00 15.23 131.54
CA MET A 1 13.53 15.80 130.26
C MET A 1 14.73 15.99 129.34
N LEU A 2 14.49 15.84 128.03
CA LEU A 2 15.42 15.82 126.89
C LEU A 2 16.09 14.47 126.58
N GLU A 3 15.35 13.62 125.86
CA GLU A 3 15.91 12.64 124.93
C GLU A 3 16.74 13.37 123.85
N ARG A 4 18.03 13.04 123.76
CA ARG A 4 18.91 13.54 122.70
C ARG A 4 18.73 12.66 121.47
N ILE A 5 18.00 13.16 120.48
CA ILE A 5 17.93 12.56 119.15
C ILE A 5 19.30 12.76 118.47
N ASN A 6 20.04 11.68 118.29
CA ASN A 6 21.31 11.69 117.58
C ASN A 6 21.02 11.72 116.07
N LEU A 7 21.04 12.90 115.45
CA LEU A 7 21.00 13.02 113.99
C LEU A 7 22.36 12.59 113.43
N VAL A 8 22.46 11.32 113.03
CA VAL A 8 23.55 10.84 112.19
C VAL A 8 23.40 11.52 110.82
N PRO A 9 24.43 12.22 110.30
CA PRO A 9 24.36 12.78 108.96
C PRO A 9 24.24 11.61 107.97
N ARG A 10 23.09 11.50 107.31
CA ARG A 10 22.96 10.62 106.14
C ARG A 10 23.86 11.20 105.06
N GLU A 11 24.98 10.54 104.77
CA GLU A 11 25.72 10.79 103.54
C GLU A 11 24.72 10.73 102.39
N THR A 12 24.66 11.82 101.64
CA THR A 12 23.54 12.13 100.77
C THR A 12 23.55 11.19 99.57
N ALA A 13 22.55 10.31 99.50
CA ALA A 13 22.31 9.40 98.36
C ALA A 13 22.12 10.12 97.01
N THR A 14 22.14 11.46 96.98
CA THR A 14 21.99 12.30 95.78
C THR A 14 23.09 12.08 94.75
N GLY A 15 24.34 11.80 95.15
CA GLY A 15 25.44 11.58 94.19
C GLY A 15 25.21 10.43 93.22
N ASN A 16 24.65 9.31 93.72
CA ASN A 16 24.33 8.14 92.90
C ASN A 16 23.09 8.37 92.01
N VAL A 17 22.14 9.19 92.46
CA VAL A 17 20.95 9.54 91.66
C VAL A 17 21.35 10.38 90.45
N TRP A 18 22.24 11.37 90.60
CA TRP A 18 22.73 12.16 89.47
C TRP A 18 23.49 11.31 88.46
N LEU A 19 24.34 10.38 88.90
CA LEU A 19 25.04 9.45 88.01
C LEU A 19 24.05 8.60 87.20
N ALA A 20 23.03 8.03 87.86
CA ALA A 20 22.00 7.24 87.19
C ALA A 20 21.19 8.08 86.17
N VAL A 21 20.89 9.34 86.51
CA VAL A 21 20.22 10.28 85.59
C VAL A 21 21.11 10.56 84.37
N TYR A 22 22.40 10.87 84.55
CA TYR A 22 23.31 11.11 83.42
C TYR A 22 23.44 9.88 82.51
N VAL A 23 23.56 8.68 83.08
CA VAL A 23 23.59 7.43 82.31
C VAL A 23 22.29 7.21 81.54
N SER A 24 21.13 7.45 82.17
CA SER A 24 19.83 7.31 81.49
C SER A 24 19.67 8.28 80.31
N VAL A 25 20.08 9.54 80.48
CA VAL A 25 20.04 10.56 79.42
C VAL A 25 21.01 10.20 78.30
N ALA A 26 22.21 9.71 78.61
CA ALA A 26 23.17 9.26 77.61
C ALA A 26 22.64 8.07 76.79
N VAL A 27 22.00 7.09 77.44
CA VAL A 27 21.39 5.95 76.76
C VAL A 27 20.25 6.39 75.84
N VAL A 28 19.36 7.27 76.31
CA VAL A 28 18.27 7.81 75.48
C VAL A 28 18.81 8.59 74.29
N PHE A 29 19.89 9.37 74.47
CA PHE A 29 20.52 10.12 73.40
C PHE A 29 21.13 9.18 72.33
N VAL A 30 21.86 8.14 72.75
CA VAL A 30 22.42 7.14 71.85
C VAL A 30 21.34 6.39 71.08
N LEU A 31 20.26 5.97 71.75
CA LEU A 31 19.13 5.31 71.11
C LEU A 31 18.41 6.22 70.10
N SER A 32 18.26 7.50 70.43
CA SER A 32 17.68 8.50 69.52
C SER A 32 18.55 8.69 68.27
N CYS A 33 19.87 8.88 68.44
CA CYS A 33 20.81 8.99 67.32
C CYS A 33 20.82 7.72 66.45
N PHE A 34 20.77 6.54 67.07
CA PHE A 34 20.73 5.27 66.35
C PHE A 34 19.43 5.11 65.55
N SER A 35 18.29 5.48 66.12
CA SER A 35 16.99 5.46 65.41
C SER A 35 16.99 6.39 64.20
N VAL A 36 17.49 7.63 64.36
CA VAL A 36 17.62 8.59 63.25
C VAL A 36 18.55 8.06 62.16
N TYR A 37 19.67 7.42 62.55
CA TYR A 37 20.59 6.81 61.61
C TYR A 37 19.94 5.67 60.79
N LEU A 38 19.19 4.77 61.45
CA LEU A 38 18.47 3.68 60.77
C LEU A 38 17.39 4.21 59.82
N ILE A 39 16.62 5.23 60.23
CA ILE A 39 15.61 5.87 59.38
C ILE A 39 16.28 6.48 58.15
N ARG A 40 17.38 7.22 58.34
CA ARG A 40 18.14 7.81 57.23
C ARG A 40 18.66 6.74 56.27
N GLN A 41 19.25 5.67 56.79
CA GLN A 41 19.78 4.58 55.96
C GLN A 41 18.67 3.90 55.14
N SER A 42 17.50 3.67 55.76
CA SER A 42 16.34 3.10 55.06
C SER A 42 15.80 4.02 53.97
N THR A 43 15.80 5.34 54.21
CA THR A 43 15.31 6.35 53.28
C THR A 43 16.25 6.47 52.08
N VAL A 44 17.57 6.50 52.32
CA VAL A 44 18.58 6.54 51.25
C VAL A 44 18.49 5.30 50.36
N ARG A 45 18.30 4.10 50.93
CA ARG A 45 18.10 2.86 50.16
C ARG A 45 16.85 2.94 49.28
N LYS A 46 15.71 3.39 49.85
CA LYS A 46 14.46 3.56 49.09
C LYS A 46 14.60 4.59 47.95
N ILE A 47 15.32 5.69 48.18
CA ILE A 47 15.58 6.69 47.14
C ILE A 47 16.41 6.08 46.00
N GLY A 48 17.47 5.32 46.31
CA GLY A 48 18.26 4.63 45.28
C GLY A 48 17.46 3.60 44.48
N GLU A 49 16.55 2.87 45.13
CA GLU A 49 15.63 1.96 44.43
C GLU A 49 14.63 2.70 43.53
N ILE A 50 14.17 3.88 43.93
CA ILE A 50 13.28 4.71 43.10
C ILE A 50 14.05 5.27 41.90
N GLU A 51 15.27 5.75 42.09
CA GLU A 51 16.11 6.31 41.04
C GLU A 51 16.47 5.27 39.97
N THR A 52 16.82 4.05 40.40
CA THR A 52 17.06 2.93 39.48
C THR A 52 15.81 2.55 38.68
N LYS A 53 14.62 2.53 39.33
CA LYS A 53 13.34 2.30 38.63
C LYS A 53 13.01 3.44 37.66
N MET A 54 13.27 4.70 38.00
CA MET A 54 13.06 5.83 37.10
C MET A 54 14.00 5.80 35.89
N ASN A 55 15.26 5.40 36.08
CA ASN A 55 16.21 5.22 34.98
C ASN A 55 15.77 4.08 34.05
N ALA A 56 15.31 2.95 34.61
CA ALA A 56 14.75 1.86 33.81
C ALA A 56 13.52 2.32 33.01
N LEU A 57 12.59 3.04 33.64
CA LEU A 57 11.39 3.58 32.99
C LEU A 57 11.75 4.53 31.84
N SER A 58 12.79 5.36 32.02
CA SER A 58 13.27 6.29 30.99
C SER A 58 13.85 5.53 29.78
N GLN A 59 14.58 4.45 30.01
CA GLN A 59 15.06 3.57 28.92
C GLN A 59 13.91 2.88 28.18
N TYR A 60 12.87 2.42 28.89
CA TYR A 60 11.67 1.86 28.26
C TYR A 60 10.94 2.88 27.40
N LYS A 61 10.80 4.14 27.86
CA LYS A 61 10.18 5.22 27.09
C LYS A 61 10.95 5.49 25.80
N LEU A 62 12.27 5.55 25.86
CA LEU A 62 13.13 5.75 24.69
C LEU A 62 13.00 4.59 23.68
N SER A 63 12.93 3.36 24.19
CA SER A 63 12.71 2.16 23.37
C SER A 63 11.33 2.16 22.70
N ALA A 64 10.28 2.57 23.42
CA ALA A 64 8.93 2.67 22.89
C ALA A 64 8.84 3.71 21.76
N VAL A 65 9.50 4.86 21.90
CA VAL A 65 9.57 5.89 20.84
C VAL A 65 10.28 5.35 19.60
N ASN A 66 11.39 4.62 19.76
CA ASN A 66 12.10 3.99 18.63
C ASN A 66 11.25 2.93 17.94
N ILE A 67 10.53 2.09 18.68
CA ILE A 67 9.61 1.09 18.11
C ILE A 67 8.49 1.78 17.34
N GLN A 68 7.89 2.84 17.90
CA GLN A 68 6.83 3.58 17.24
C GLN A 68 7.32 4.22 15.93
N LYS A 69 8.54 4.75 15.91
CA LYS A 69 9.17 5.28 14.70
C LYS A 69 9.38 4.18 13.65
N ASN A 70 9.94 3.03 14.03
CA ASN A 70 10.17 1.91 13.12
C ASN A 70 8.85 1.37 12.52
N VAL A 71 7.78 1.31 13.32
CA VAL A 71 6.44 0.94 12.83
C VAL A 71 5.91 1.96 11.83
N HIS A 72 6.12 3.25 12.08
CA HIS A 72 5.71 4.30 11.16
C HIS A 72 6.46 4.23 9.83
N ASP A 73 7.79 4.10 9.88
CA ASP A 73 8.65 3.95 8.70
C ASP A 73 8.26 2.70 7.90
N LEU A 74 7.99 1.58 8.57
CA LEU A 74 7.55 0.35 7.91
C LEU A 74 6.18 0.52 7.23
N ALA A 75 5.24 1.19 7.89
CA ALA A 75 3.93 1.47 7.31
C ALA A 75 4.03 2.35 6.05
N GLU A 76 4.97 3.30 6.04
CA GLU A 76 5.24 4.13 4.86
C GLU A 76 5.83 3.30 3.71
N VAL A 77 6.83 2.45 3.99
CA VAL A 77 7.40 1.53 2.98
C VAL A 77 6.33 0.60 2.40
N VAL A 78 5.44 0.06 3.23
CA VAL A 78 4.33 -0.78 2.76
C VAL A 78 3.38 -0.01 1.85
N ARG A 79 3.04 1.24 2.19
CA ARG A 79 2.22 2.10 1.33
C ARG A 79 2.89 2.39 -0.01
N GLN A 80 4.19 2.70 0.00
CA GLN A 80 4.95 2.94 -1.23
C GLN A 80 5.01 1.68 -2.11
N LYS A 81 5.29 0.50 -1.53
CA LYS A 81 5.29 -0.76 -2.28
C LYS A 81 3.91 -1.10 -2.87
N LYS A 82 2.83 -0.84 -2.13
CA LYS A 82 1.46 -1.03 -2.64
C LYS A 82 1.17 -0.12 -3.83
N ALA A 83 1.60 1.15 -3.78
CA ALA A 83 1.47 2.07 -4.90
C ALA A 83 2.25 1.57 -6.14
N ILE A 84 3.48 1.10 -5.95
CA ILE A 84 4.30 0.53 -7.04
C ILE A 84 3.65 -0.74 -7.64
N LEU A 85 3.07 -1.61 -6.81
CA LEU A 85 2.37 -2.79 -7.32
C LEU A 85 1.15 -2.42 -8.17
N ASN A 86 0.37 -1.43 -7.73
CA ASN A 86 -0.79 -0.96 -8.49
C ASN A 86 -0.41 -0.31 -9.83
N THR A 87 0.69 0.46 -9.87
CA THR A 87 1.17 1.02 -11.13
C THR A 87 1.68 -0.07 -12.05
N LEU A 88 2.43 -1.04 -11.52
CA LEU A 88 2.96 -2.17 -12.29
C LEU A 88 1.84 -3.06 -12.85
N SER A 89 0.79 -3.36 -12.07
CA SER A 89 -0.35 -4.15 -12.56
C SER A 89 -1.09 -3.43 -13.68
N SER A 90 -1.29 -2.11 -13.56
CA SER A 90 -1.95 -1.31 -14.59
C SER A 90 -1.15 -1.27 -15.90
N GLU A 91 0.19 -1.19 -15.81
CA GLU A 91 1.04 -1.21 -17.01
C GLU A 91 1.10 -2.61 -17.61
N ALA A 92 1.14 -3.66 -16.78
CA ALA A 92 1.08 -5.05 -17.24
C ALA A 92 -0.23 -5.35 -17.99
N GLU A 93 -1.37 -4.85 -17.51
CA GLU A 93 -2.66 -4.95 -18.22
C GLU A 93 -2.65 -4.20 -19.55
N ARG A 94 -2.07 -2.99 -19.59
CA ARG A 94 -1.87 -2.23 -20.84
C ARG A 94 -1.06 -3.04 -21.85
N VAL A 95 0.08 -3.59 -21.44
CA VAL A 95 0.98 -4.36 -22.31
C VAL A 95 0.31 -5.66 -22.78
N LYS A 96 -0.36 -6.40 -21.89
CA LYS A 96 -1.12 -7.61 -22.26
C LYS A 96 -2.25 -7.31 -23.24
N GLY A 97 -2.93 -6.17 -23.08
CA GLY A 97 -3.98 -5.70 -23.98
C GLY A 97 -3.49 -5.31 -25.39
N VAL A 98 -2.22 -4.93 -25.56
CA VAL A 98 -1.65 -4.60 -26.87
C VAL A 98 -1.37 -5.87 -27.69
N GLY A 99 -0.87 -6.94 -27.05
CA GLY A 99 -0.53 -8.20 -27.73
C GLY A 99 -1.75 -8.90 -28.34
N SER A 100 -2.85 -9.01 -27.58
CA SER A 100 -4.08 -9.66 -28.05
C SER A 100 -4.76 -8.88 -29.18
N LYS A 101 -4.77 -7.54 -29.11
CA LYS A 101 -5.34 -6.67 -30.16
C LYS A 101 -4.56 -6.76 -31.48
N LYS A 102 -3.24 -6.87 -31.42
CA LYS A 102 -2.39 -6.99 -32.64
C LYS A 102 -2.74 -8.23 -33.45
N TYR A 103 -2.99 -9.37 -32.79
CA TYR A 103 -3.38 -10.61 -33.45
C TYR A 103 -4.74 -10.47 -34.17
N VAL A 104 -5.74 -9.91 -33.48
CA VAL A 104 -7.09 -9.73 -34.05
C VAL A 104 -7.06 -8.79 -35.27
N TYR A 105 -6.35 -7.66 -35.19
CA TYR A 105 -6.22 -6.74 -36.33
C TYR A 105 -5.45 -7.37 -37.50
N SER A 106 -4.41 -8.17 -37.23
CA SER A 106 -3.68 -8.87 -38.28
C SER A 106 -4.55 -9.91 -39.01
N MET A 107 -5.43 -10.61 -38.29
CA MET A 107 -6.40 -11.53 -38.89
C MET A 107 -7.47 -10.80 -39.71
N ALA A 108 -7.93 -9.64 -39.23
CA ALA A 108 -8.85 -8.77 -39.98
C ALA A 108 -8.25 -8.30 -41.30
N LEU A 109 -7.03 -7.76 -41.27
CA LEU A 109 -6.31 -7.35 -42.48
C LEU A 109 -6.09 -8.51 -43.45
N ARG A 110 -5.72 -9.69 -42.93
CA ARG A 110 -5.56 -10.89 -43.75
C ARG A 110 -6.87 -11.30 -44.44
N SER A 111 -7.98 -11.27 -43.72
CA SER A 111 -9.30 -11.65 -44.26
C SER A 111 -9.78 -10.66 -45.31
N ILE A 112 -9.55 -9.36 -45.09
CA ILE A 112 -9.81 -8.31 -46.08
C ILE A 112 -9.00 -8.55 -47.35
N ALA A 113 -7.70 -8.83 -47.22
CA ALA A 113 -6.81 -9.05 -48.36
C ALA A 113 -7.19 -10.31 -49.17
N MET A 114 -7.71 -11.36 -48.53
CA MET A 114 -8.12 -12.59 -49.21
C MET A 114 -9.44 -12.43 -49.99
N GLU A 115 -10.35 -11.59 -49.53
CA GLU A 115 -11.65 -11.40 -50.17
C GLU A 115 -11.70 -10.20 -51.13
N LEU A 116 -10.62 -9.42 -51.21
CA LEU A 116 -10.54 -8.22 -52.03
C LEU A 116 -10.70 -8.56 -53.53
N PRO A 117 -11.75 -8.05 -54.20
CA PRO A 117 -11.89 -8.23 -55.65
C PRO A 117 -10.77 -7.51 -56.39
N GLY A 118 -10.31 -8.06 -57.52
CA GLY A 118 -9.24 -7.44 -58.33
C GLY A 118 -9.60 -6.07 -58.91
N SER A 119 -10.89 -5.72 -58.95
CA SER A 119 -11.39 -4.43 -59.42
C SER A 119 -11.45 -3.35 -58.31
N VAL A 120 -11.16 -3.74 -57.07
CA VAL A 120 -11.29 -2.91 -55.87
C VAL A 120 -9.91 -2.57 -55.32
N ARG A 121 -9.68 -1.29 -55.04
CA ARG A 121 -8.46 -0.77 -54.43
C ARG A 121 -8.79 -0.13 -53.09
N CYS A 122 -8.25 -0.68 -52.02
CA CYS A 122 -8.31 -0.04 -50.70
C CYS A 122 -7.23 1.05 -50.60
N ASN A 123 -7.64 2.28 -50.28
CA ASN A 123 -6.74 3.41 -50.07
C ASN A 123 -6.43 3.59 -48.58
N ASP A 124 -7.41 3.35 -47.71
CA ASP A 124 -7.26 3.48 -46.26
C ASP A 124 -7.99 2.37 -45.53
N ILE A 125 -7.34 1.80 -44.51
CA ILE A 125 -7.93 0.83 -43.58
C ILE A 125 -7.59 1.28 -42.16
N SER A 126 -8.61 1.65 -41.41
CA SER A 126 -8.46 2.15 -40.05
C SER A 126 -9.14 1.23 -39.03
N PHE A 127 -8.60 1.19 -37.80
CA PHE A 127 -9.16 0.42 -36.69
C PHE A 127 -9.30 1.32 -35.46
N VAL A 128 -10.49 1.37 -34.87
CA VAL A 128 -10.83 2.16 -33.69
C VAL A 128 -11.57 1.29 -32.68
N LYS A 129 -10.88 0.91 -31.59
CA LYS A 129 -11.48 0.25 -30.41
C LYS A 129 -12.37 -0.98 -30.69
N GLY A 130 -12.10 -1.72 -31.76
CA GLY A 130 -12.87 -2.92 -32.14
C GLY A 130 -13.74 -2.72 -33.38
N ASP A 131 -13.98 -1.46 -33.76
CA ASP A 131 -14.53 -1.11 -35.06
C ASP A 131 -13.41 -0.80 -36.05
N GLY A 132 -13.74 -0.78 -37.34
CA GLY A 132 -12.82 -0.39 -38.39
C GLY A 132 -13.55 0.08 -39.63
N SER A 133 -12.79 0.74 -40.50
CA SER A 133 -13.31 1.27 -41.77
C SER A 133 -12.36 0.92 -42.91
N ILE A 134 -12.94 0.61 -44.06
CA ILE A 134 -12.23 0.44 -45.33
C ILE A 134 -12.72 1.54 -46.26
N ALA A 135 -11.83 2.41 -46.70
CA ALA A 135 -12.10 3.40 -47.73
C ALA A 135 -11.27 3.09 -48.98
N GLY A 136 -11.87 3.24 -50.15
CA GLY A 136 -11.21 2.87 -51.39
C GLY A 136 -12.01 3.22 -52.63
N GLU A 137 -11.54 2.69 -53.74
CA GLU A 137 -12.13 2.87 -55.06
C GLU A 137 -12.44 1.51 -55.70
N ALA A 138 -13.58 1.39 -56.37
CA ALA A 138 -13.97 0.19 -57.09
C ALA A 138 -14.30 0.52 -58.54
N MET A 139 -13.81 -0.27 -59.51
CA MET A 139 -14.15 -0.08 -60.92
C MET A 139 -15.58 -0.53 -61.25
N SER A 140 -16.10 -1.50 -60.49
CA SER A 140 -17.47 -2.02 -60.66
C SER A 140 -18.28 -1.86 -59.39
N TYR A 141 -19.44 -1.22 -59.51
CA TYR A 141 -20.40 -1.07 -58.41
C TYR A 141 -20.99 -2.42 -57.97
N GLU A 142 -21.18 -3.34 -58.91
CA GLU A 142 -21.85 -4.63 -58.69
C GLU A 142 -21.02 -5.58 -57.81
N GLU A 143 -19.71 -5.35 -57.72
CA GLU A 143 -18.80 -6.18 -56.91
C GLU A 143 -18.78 -5.77 -55.43
N LEU A 144 -19.19 -4.54 -55.10
CA LEU A 144 -19.16 -4.03 -53.72
C LEU A 144 -20.10 -4.80 -52.77
N PRO A 145 -21.37 -5.10 -53.12
CA PRO A 145 -22.22 -5.94 -52.27
C PRO A 145 -21.64 -7.34 -52.06
N GLY A 146 -21.09 -7.95 -53.11
CA GLY A 146 -20.47 -9.27 -53.04
C GLY A 146 -19.23 -9.30 -52.13
N PHE A 147 -18.42 -8.24 -52.17
CA PHE A 147 -17.29 -8.06 -51.27
C PHE A 147 -17.74 -7.92 -49.81
N VAL A 148 -18.76 -7.10 -49.53
CA VAL A 148 -19.31 -6.92 -48.18
C VAL A 148 -19.87 -8.24 -47.63
N ASP A 149 -20.61 -8.99 -48.44
CA ASP A 149 -21.18 -10.27 -48.00
C ASP A 149 -20.12 -11.36 -47.80
N LYS A 150 -19.02 -11.33 -48.55
CA LYS A 150 -17.84 -12.17 -48.28
C LYS A 150 -17.22 -11.84 -46.93
N LEU A 151 -17.04 -10.56 -46.61
CA LEU A 151 -16.52 -10.14 -45.31
C LEU A 151 -17.43 -10.55 -44.16
N LYS A 152 -18.76 -10.45 -44.30
CA LYS A 152 -19.73 -10.89 -43.28
C LYS A 152 -19.64 -12.39 -42.96
N ARG A 153 -19.18 -13.22 -43.91
CA ARG A 153 -19.05 -14.67 -43.71
C ARG A 153 -17.84 -15.06 -42.86
N HIS A 154 -16.89 -14.15 -42.66
CA HIS A 154 -15.72 -14.42 -41.83
C HIS A 154 -16.06 -14.27 -40.34
N ASP A 155 -15.72 -15.29 -39.55
CA ASP A 155 -16.07 -15.35 -38.11
C ASP A 155 -15.54 -14.20 -37.27
N ILE A 156 -14.49 -13.51 -37.75
CA ILE A 156 -13.86 -12.40 -37.06
C ILE A 156 -14.66 -11.10 -37.11
N PHE A 157 -15.58 -10.95 -38.07
CA PHE A 157 -16.44 -9.78 -38.20
C PHE A 157 -17.81 -10.06 -37.59
N GLU A 158 -18.31 -9.11 -36.81
CA GLU A 158 -19.66 -9.17 -36.23
C GLU A 158 -20.66 -8.42 -37.12
N ARG A 159 -20.25 -7.25 -37.59
CA ARG A 159 -21.04 -6.38 -38.45
C ARG A 159 -20.16 -5.86 -39.57
N VAL A 160 -20.71 -5.80 -40.78
CA VAL A 160 -20.07 -5.17 -41.94
C VAL A 160 -21.16 -4.48 -42.75
N SER A 161 -20.97 -3.20 -43.02
CA SER A 161 -21.94 -2.35 -43.72
C SER A 161 -21.24 -1.42 -44.68
N LEU A 162 -21.79 -1.31 -45.89
CA LEU A 162 -21.40 -0.31 -46.88
C LEU A 162 -22.13 0.99 -46.54
N ILE A 163 -21.39 2.02 -46.13
CA ILE A 163 -21.95 3.27 -45.60
C ILE A 163 -22.10 4.30 -46.70
N GLU A 164 -21.09 4.42 -47.55
CA GLU A 164 -21.02 5.48 -48.55
C GLU A 164 -20.52 4.94 -49.88
N ILE A 165 -21.13 5.42 -50.96
CA ILE A 165 -20.70 5.17 -52.33
C ILE A 165 -20.88 6.47 -53.11
N ASP A 166 -19.76 7.13 -53.43
CA ASP A 166 -19.79 8.34 -54.25
C ASP A 166 -19.72 7.96 -55.73
N ARG A 167 -20.81 8.23 -56.44
CA ARG A 167 -20.96 8.02 -57.89
C ARG A 167 -20.47 9.21 -58.72
N GLY A 168 -20.09 10.31 -58.08
CA GLY A 168 -19.74 11.58 -58.72
C GLY A 168 -18.40 11.57 -59.46
N MET A 169 -17.42 10.77 -59.00
CA MET A 169 -16.08 10.70 -59.61
C MET A 169 -16.05 9.94 -60.94
N ALA A 170 -16.96 8.98 -61.16
CA ALA A 170 -17.05 8.20 -62.40
C ALA A 170 -17.27 9.07 -63.65
N ARG A 171 -17.71 10.33 -63.49
CA ARG A 171 -17.97 11.28 -64.58
C ARG A 171 -16.76 12.08 -65.06
N LYS A 172 -15.62 12.11 -64.34
CA LYS A 172 -14.57 13.12 -64.62
C LYS A 172 -13.21 12.65 -65.10
N SER A 173 -12.75 11.41 -64.90
CA SER A 173 -11.51 10.94 -65.57
C SER A 173 -11.11 9.47 -65.36
N SER A 174 -11.75 8.74 -64.46
CA SER A 174 -11.46 7.35 -64.15
C SER A 174 -12.78 6.71 -63.75
N GLY A 175 -13.19 5.62 -64.39
CA GLY A 175 -14.47 4.94 -64.13
C GLY A 175 -14.54 4.24 -62.77
N SER A 176 -13.97 4.82 -61.71
CA SER A 176 -13.98 4.27 -60.36
C SER A 176 -15.02 4.96 -59.46
N TYR A 177 -15.60 4.18 -58.56
CA TYR A 177 -16.55 4.57 -57.53
C TYR A 177 -15.83 4.60 -56.19
N SER A 178 -15.85 5.73 -55.49
CA SER A 178 -15.32 5.80 -54.12
C SER A 178 -16.31 5.12 -53.17
N PHE A 179 -15.82 4.33 -52.24
CA PHE A 179 -16.65 3.64 -51.25
C PHE A 179 -16.06 3.72 -49.85
N LYS A 180 -16.96 3.61 -48.86
CA LYS A 180 -16.61 3.42 -47.45
C LYS A 180 -17.41 2.27 -46.85
N ILE A 181 -16.70 1.27 -46.33
CA ILE A 181 -17.26 0.15 -45.56
C ILE A 181 -16.87 0.33 -44.10
N GLU A 182 -17.81 0.13 -43.19
CA GLU A 182 -17.56 0.06 -41.76
C GLU A 182 -17.82 -1.35 -41.27
N PHE A 183 -16.99 -1.81 -40.33
CA PHE A 183 -17.08 -3.14 -39.76
C PHE A 183 -16.79 -3.12 -38.26
N SER A 184 -17.35 -4.08 -37.53
CA SER A 184 -17.07 -4.35 -36.13
C SER A 184 -16.46 -5.74 -35.99
N LEU A 185 -15.39 -5.85 -35.20
CA LEU A 185 -14.69 -7.11 -34.94
C LEU A 185 -15.29 -7.79 -33.71
N LYS A 186 -15.48 -9.10 -33.77
CA LYS A 186 -15.88 -9.88 -32.58
C LYS A 186 -14.78 -9.76 -31.55
N GLN A 187 -15.12 -9.29 -30.35
CA GLN A 187 -14.21 -9.34 -29.22
C GLN A 187 -14.03 -10.81 -28.83
N LYS A 188 -12.92 -11.42 -29.25
CA LYS A 188 -12.59 -12.77 -28.81
C LYS A 188 -12.27 -12.68 -27.31
N THR A 189 -13.17 -13.18 -26.47
CA THR A 189 -12.88 -13.65 -25.12
C THR A 189 -11.92 -14.82 -25.24
N THR A 190 -10.65 -14.54 -25.51
CA THR A 190 -9.59 -15.53 -25.37
C THR A 190 -9.37 -15.75 -23.88
N SER A 191 -10.11 -16.72 -23.32
CA SER A 191 -9.52 -17.60 -22.31
C SER A 191 -8.23 -18.16 -22.92
N TRP A 192 -7.14 -17.99 -22.19
CA TRP A 192 -5.84 -18.47 -22.64
C TRP A 192 -5.86 -20.00 -22.73
N PRO A 193 -5.28 -20.62 -23.78
CA PRO A 193 -4.97 -22.04 -23.75
C PRO A 193 -3.81 -22.23 -22.76
N GLY A 194 -4.14 -22.53 -21.51
CA GLY A 194 -3.16 -22.61 -20.42
C GLY A 194 -3.74 -22.55 -19.01
N GLU A 195 -5.06 -22.39 -18.87
CA GLU A 195 -5.75 -22.48 -17.56
C GLU A 195 -6.18 -23.90 -17.18
N ASP A 196 -5.60 -24.91 -17.83
CA ASP A 196 -5.53 -26.28 -17.29
C ASP A 196 -4.09 -26.50 -16.84
N ASN A 197 -3.85 -26.39 -15.53
CA ASN A 197 -2.83 -27.16 -14.79
C ASN A 197 -2.84 -26.77 -13.30
N GLY A 198 -3.46 -27.63 -12.47
CA GLY A 198 -3.18 -27.75 -11.03
C GLY A 198 -4.32 -27.36 -10.11
#